data_AF-A0AAN9XNW3-F1
#
_entry.id   AF-A0AAN9XNW3-F1
#
_cell.length_a   1.000
_cell.length_b   1.000
_cell.length_c   1.000
_cell.angle_alpha   90.00
_cell.angle_beta   90.00
_cell.angle_gamma   90.00
#
_symmetry.space_group_name_H-M   'P 1'
#
loop_
_entity.id
_entity.type
_entity.pdbx_description
1 polymer ?
#
loop_
_entity_poly.entity_id
_entity_poly.type
_entity_poly.pdbx_seq_one_letter_code
_entity_poly.pdbx_strand_id
1 'polypeptide(L)'
;MEGLLLPMCPSPSPPKPKTSIPQRSPFPSSLPTQNAAFYLRSSLRTSTFALAQPEAPVLGQPATTNNSLPALPKIDKTGRFCSPRAARELAVSIIYAACLEGLDPVRLFEKRMNARREVGYEFDKEKLLEYNHMSFGGPPVTVESDEEANKLLQHIEEESAIEAEVLTAPPKLVYNKLILRFTKKLLIAVRDAWDNHVQVINKIVPQNWKNEPSGKILELSILHLAMSEMAVLEARHQIVINEAVDLAKRFCDGAAPRIINGCLRTFVRELELEASNNQV
;
A
#
# COMPACT_ATOMS: atom_id res chain seq x y z
N MET A 1 69.41 22.78 -39.58
CA MET A 1 69.37 23.64 -38.38
C MET A 1 67.91 23.73 -37.99
N GLU A 2 67.48 22.79 -37.15
CA GLU A 2 67.30 22.98 -35.70
C GLU A 2 65.98 23.70 -35.38
N GLY A 3 65.14 23.05 -34.58
CA GLY A 3 63.90 23.62 -34.09
C GLY A 3 62.89 22.59 -33.59
N LEU A 4 63.25 21.86 -32.54
CA LEU A 4 62.32 21.09 -31.71
C LEU A 4 61.21 22.01 -31.15
N LEU A 5 59.95 21.56 -31.19
CA LEU A 5 58.93 21.99 -30.23
C LEU A 5 57.99 20.83 -29.91
N LEU A 6 57.91 20.53 -28.62
CA LEU A 6 57.37 19.35 -27.96
C LEU A 6 55.83 19.27 -28.02
N PRO A 7 55.22 18.08 -28.11
CA PRO A 7 53.80 17.91 -27.82
C PRO A 7 53.56 17.86 -26.30
N MET A 8 52.62 18.69 -25.83
CA MET A 8 52.20 18.74 -24.43
C MET A 8 51.43 17.48 -24.02
N CYS A 9 51.89 16.86 -22.93
CA CYS A 9 51.17 15.80 -22.23
C CYS A 9 49.88 16.33 -21.58
N PRO A 10 48.79 15.55 -21.55
CA PRO A 10 47.68 15.81 -20.65
C PRO A 10 47.98 15.28 -19.24
N SER A 11 47.78 16.13 -18.24
CA SER A 11 47.89 15.79 -16.82
C SER A 11 46.80 14.79 -16.37
N PRO A 12 47.13 13.84 -15.47
CA PRO A 12 46.17 12.88 -14.96
C PRO A 12 45.32 13.49 -13.82
N SER A 13 44.00 13.33 -13.92
CA SER A 13 43.04 13.64 -12.85
C SER A 13 43.11 12.59 -11.71
N PRO A 14 42.87 12.99 -10.46
CA PRO A 14 43.13 12.18 -9.28
C PRO A 14 42.12 11.03 -9.10
N PRO A 15 42.50 9.95 -8.37
CA PRO A 15 41.65 8.78 -8.18
C PRO A 15 40.49 9.08 -7.23
N LYS A 16 39.28 8.65 -7.62
CA LYS A 16 38.07 8.69 -6.78
C LYS A 16 38.26 7.79 -5.54
N PRO A 17 37.81 8.22 -4.34
CA PRO A 17 37.95 7.44 -3.13
C PRO A 17 37.09 6.16 -3.19
N LYS A 18 37.70 5.04 -2.79
CA LYS A 18 37.03 3.75 -2.59
C LYS A 18 36.15 3.84 -1.35
N THR A 19 34.85 4.04 -1.53
CA THR A 19 33.87 3.85 -0.46
C THR A 19 33.60 2.34 -0.35
N SER A 20 34.16 1.73 0.68
CA SER A 20 33.85 0.36 1.09
C SER A 20 32.38 0.27 1.49
N ILE A 21 31.61 -0.52 0.76
CA ILE A 21 30.25 -0.93 1.13
C ILE A 21 30.37 -1.88 2.33
N PRO A 22 29.77 -1.58 3.49
CA PRO A 22 29.75 -2.54 4.58
C PRO A 22 28.84 -3.71 4.21
N GLN A 23 29.41 -4.91 4.22
CA GLN A 23 28.67 -6.16 4.07
C GLN A 23 27.60 -6.26 5.15
N ARG A 24 26.36 -6.50 4.71
CA ARG A 24 25.20 -6.73 5.55
C ARG A 24 25.36 -8.12 6.18
N SER A 25 25.65 -8.18 7.47
CA SER A 25 25.60 -9.42 8.25
C SER A 25 24.14 -9.88 8.42
N PRO A 26 23.85 -11.18 8.32
CA PRO A 26 22.52 -11.72 8.64
C PRO A 26 22.26 -11.58 10.15
N PHE A 27 21.03 -11.20 10.50
CA PHE A 27 20.58 -11.12 11.89
C PHE A 27 20.68 -12.49 12.57
N PRO A 28 21.08 -12.55 13.86
CA PRO A 28 21.20 -13.80 14.59
C PRO A 28 19.83 -14.38 14.95
N SER A 29 19.62 -15.63 14.55
CA SER A 29 18.54 -16.48 15.01
C SER A 29 18.77 -16.85 16.48
N SER A 30 17.81 -16.52 17.35
CA SER A 30 17.70 -17.17 18.65
C SER A 30 16.23 -17.38 19.01
N LEU A 31 15.84 -18.65 18.98
CA LEU A 31 14.62 -19.20 19.57
C LEU A 31 14.67 -19.03 21.09
N PRO A 32 13.50 -18.96 21.74
CA PRO A 32 13.10 -20.18 22.43
C PRO A 32 11.64 -20.57 22.18
N THR A 33 11.50 -21.88 22.01
CA THR A 33 10.30 -22.70 22.07
C THR A 33 9.42 -22.36 23.26
N GLN A 34 8.12 -22.16 23.04
CA GLN A 34 7.07 -22.57 23.98
C GLN A 34 5.71 -22.67 23.29
N ASN A 35 5.21 -23.89 23.24
CA ASN A 35 3.84 -24.25 22.91
C ASN A 35 2.87 -23.64 23.93
N ALA A 36 1.81 -22.97 23.46
CA ALA A 36 0.57 -22.86 24.21
C ALA A 36 -0.59 -22.52 23.25
N ALA A 37 -1.39 -23.53 22.95
CA ALA A 37 -2.70 -23.37 22.35
C ALA A 37 -3.61 -22.61 23.34
N PHE A 38 -4.14 -21.46 22.93
CA PHE A 38 -5.29 -20.85 23.59
C PHE A 38 -6.31 -20.41 22.55
N TYR A 39 -7.30 -21.27 22.37
CA TYR A 39 -8.58 -20.90 21.78
C TYR A 39 -9.28 -19.93 22.74
N LEU A 40 -9.40 -18.66 22.36
CA LEU A 40 -10.38 -17.76 22.95
C LEU A 40 -11.40 -17.36 21.87
N ARG A 41 -12.55 -18.04 21.89
CA ARG A 41 -13.77 -17.60 21.22
C ARG A 41 -14.22 -16.29 21.86
N SER A 42 -14.12 -15.18 21.13
CA SER A 42 -14.90 -13.98 21.41
C SER A 42 -15.94 -13.79 20.31
N SER A 43 -17.17 -14.19 20.62
CA SER A 43 -18.35 -13.95 19.78
C SER A 43 -18.62 -12.44 19.71
N LEU A 44 -18.57 -11.88 18.52
CA LEU A 44 -19.17 -10.58 18.22
C LEU A 44 -20.06 -10.74 16.99
N ARG A 45 -21.30 -10.31 17.16
CA ARG A 45 -22.45 -10.50 16.27
C ARG A 45 -22.16 -9.98 14.85
N THR A 46 -22.24 -10.89 13.90
CA THR A 46 -22.13 -10.68 12.46
C THR A 46 -23.38 -9.97 11.94
N SER A 47 -23.25 -8.78 11.37
CA SER A 47 -24.27 -8.21 10.49
C SER A 47 -24.01 -8.72 9.07
N THR A 48 -24.81 -9.67 8.63
CA THR A 48 -24.79 -10.28 7.30
C THR A 48 -24.96 -9.21 6.22
N PHE A 49 -23.95 -8.99 5.38
CA PHE A 49 -24.07 -8.20 4.15
C PHE A 49 -23.88 -9.12 2.96
N ALA A 50 -25.01 -9.57 2.42
CA ALA A 50 -25.10 -10.13 1.09
C ALA A 50 -24.99 -9.00 0.07
N LEU A 51 -24.15 -9.15 -0.96
CA LEU A 51 -24.19 -8.28 -2.12
C LEU A 51 -23.79 -9.05 -3.37
N ALA A 52 -24.72 -8.98 -4.32
CA ALA A 52 -24.69 -9.55 -5.66
C ALA A 52 -23.68 -8.81 -6.55
N GLN A 53 -23.20 -9.55 -7.55
CA GLN A 53 -22.32 -9.08 -8.62
C GLN A 53 -23.04 -8.03 -9.49
N PRO A 54 -22.35 -6.97 -9.99
CA PRO A 54 -22.83 -6.23 -11.13
C PRO A 54 -21.94 -6.45 -12.37
N GLU A 55 -22.60 -6.79 -13.48
CA GLU A 55 -22.06 -6.74 -14.84
C GLU A 55 -21.79 -5.28 -15.28
N ALA A 56 -20.88 -5.13 -16.26
CA ALA A 56 -20.35 -3.85 -16.73
C ALA A 56 -21.36 -3.03 -17.58
N PRO A 57 -21.37 -1.68 -17.50
CA PRO A 57 -22.16 -0.87 -18.41
C PRO A 57 -21.35 -0.33 -19.60
N VAL A 58 -21.98 -0.40 -20.78
CA VAL A 58 -21.58 0.20 -22.06
C VAL A 58 -22.03 1.66 -22.13
N LEU A 59 -21.25 2.50 -22.82
CA LEU A 59 -21.34 3.96 -22.91
C LEU A 59 -22.47 4.45 -23.84
N GLY A 60 -23.29 5.41 -23.39
CA GLY A 60 -24.09 6.28 -24.27
C GLY A 60 -25.41 6.83 -23.69
N GLN A 61 -25.44 8.13 -23.37
CA GLN A 61 -26.60 9.03 -23.13
C GLN A 61 -27.23 9.12 -21.72
N PRO A 62 -27.79 10.31 -21.36
CA PRO A 62 -27.88 10.78 -19.99
C PRO A 62 -29.16 10.30 -19.31
N ALA A 63 -29.03 9.56 -18.22
CA ALA A 63 -30.15 9.09 -17.41
C ALA A 63 -30.07 9.68 -16.00
N THR A 64 -31.01 10.59 -15.76
CA THR A 64 -31.57 10.97 -14.48
C THR A 64 -31.78 9.75 -13.58
N THR A 65 -31.38 9.91 -12.31
CA THR A 65 -31.81 9.16 -11.12
C THR A 65 -31.94 7.64 -11.24
N ASN A 66 -30.99 6.89 -10.67
CA ASN A 66 -31.29 5.59 -10.06
C ASN A 66 -30.31 5.23 -8.94
N ASN A 67 -30.88 5.16 -7.73
CA ASN A 67 -30.47 4.46 -6.51
C ASN A 67 -29.09 3.79 -6.50
N SER A 68 -28.09 4.53 -6.01
CA SER A 68 -26.95 3.92 -5.32
C SER A 68 -27.33 3.72 -3.85
N LEU A 69 -27.10 2.51 -3.33
CA LEU A 69 -27.02 2.29 -1.87
C LEU A 69 -26.14 3.39 -1.26
N PRO A 70 -26.46 3.92 -0.08
CA PRO A 70 -25.74 5.07 0.46
C PRO A 70 -24.27 4.68 0.61
N ALA A 71 -23.41 5.31 -0.17
CA ALA A 71 -21.97 5.22 0.00
C ALA A 71 -21.70 5.52 1.48
N LEU A 72 -21.03 4.60 2.18
CA LEU A 72 -20.63 4.84 3.56
C LEU A 72 -19.94 6.21 3.62
N PRO A 73 -20.31 7.07 4.59
CA PRO A 73 -19.78 8.41 4.64
C PRO A 73 -18.24 8.32 4.71
N LYS A 74 -17.56 9.02 3.79
CA LYS A 74 -16.09 9.01 3.71
C LYS A 74 -15.47 9.49 5.03
N ILE A 75 -16.14 10.47 5.66
CA ILE A 75 -15.80 11.07 6.94
C ILE A 75 -16.90 10.84 7.97
N ASP A 76 -16.53 10.71 9.25
CA ASP A 76 -17.48 10.66 10.34
C ASP A 76 -17.95 12.07 10.76
N LYS A 77 -18.86 12.13 11.74
CA LYS A 77 -19.39 13.39 12.32
C LYS A 77 -18.30 14.28 12.92
N THR A 78 -17.10 13.74 13.16
CA THR A 78 -15.95 14.49 13.70
C THR A 78 -15.02 15.00 12.59
N GLY A 79 -15.35 14.71 11.33
CA GLY A 79 -14.58 15.10 10.15
C GLY A 79 -13.35 14.22 9.94
N ARG A 80 -13.41 12.93 10.27
CA ARG A 80 -12.28 12.00 10.13
C ARG A 80 -12.63 10.79 9.29
N PHE A 81 -11.65 10.22 8.59
CA PHE A 81 -11.87 9.00 7.82
C PHE A 81 -12.32 7.85 8.71
N CYS A 82 -13.40 7.19 8.27
CA CYS A 82 -14.07 6.12 9.00
C CYS A 82 -14.32 4.85 8.18
N SER A 83 -13.78 4.77 6.95
CA SER A 83 -13.97 3.62 6.07
C SER A 83 -12.89 2.54 6.27
N PRO A 84 -13.21 1.25 6.10
CA PRO A 84 -12.20 0.18 6.06
C PRO A 84 -11.14 0.40 4.97
N ARG A 85 -11.52 0.99 3.83
CA ARG A 85 -10.61 1.39 2.74
C ARG A 85 -9.50 2.31 3.25
N ALA A 86 -9.86 3.35 4.00
CA ALA A 86 -8.91 4.29 4.59
C ALA A 86 -7.93 3.59 5.56
N ALA A 87 -8.39 2.56 6.28
CA ALA A 87 -7.53 1.78 7.16
C ALA A 87 -6.48 0.96 6.41
N ARG A 88 -6.87 0.34 5.28
CA ARG A 88 -5.97 -0.45 4.44
C ARG A 88 -4.92 0.42 3.78
N GLU A 89 -5.34 1.58 3.28
CA GLU A 89 -4.45 2.57 2.70
C GLU A 89 -3.41 3.08 3.70
N LEU A 90 -3.84 3.44 4.92
CA LEU A 90 -2.93 3.78 5.99
C LEU A 90 -1.98 2.61 6.32
N ALA A 91 -2.49 1.38 6.34
CA ALA A 91 -1.66 0.20 6.60
C ALA A 91 -0.58 0.01 5.52
N VAL A 92 -0.93 0.11 4.24
CA VAL A 92 0.05 0.02 3.13
C VAL A 92 1.10 1.13 3.22
N SER A 93 0.68 2.38 3.48
CA SER A 93 1.61 3.50 3.64
C SER A 93 2.62 3.26 4.78
N ILE A 94 2.17 2.69 5.89
CA ILE A 94 3.05 2.33 7.01
C ILE A 94 3.98 1.17 6.64
N ILE A 95 3.47 0.10 6.02
CA ILE A 95 4.29 -1.06 5.63
C ILE A 95 5.38 -0.64 4.64
N TYR A 96 5.01 0.15 3.63
CA TYR A 96 5.94 0.69 2.65
C TYR A 96 7.04 1.52 3.33
N ALA A 97 6.66 2.49 4.17
CA ALA A 97 7.62 3.30 4.90
C ALA A 97 8.50 2.47 5.85
N ALA A 98 7.95 1.46 6.51
CA ALA A 98 8.69 0.55 7.38
C ALA A 98 9.75 -0.24 6.61
N CYS A 99 9.43 -0.67 5.38
CA CYS A 99 10.39 -1.34 4.50
C CYS A 99 11.54 -0.41 4.09
N LEU A 100 11.25 0.87 3.82
CA LEU A 100 12.27 1.87 3.49
C LEU A 100 13.15 2.23 4.69
N GLU A 101 12.56 2.39 5.87
CA GLU A 101 13.26 2.75 7.12
C GLU A 101 13.93 1.54 7.81
N GLY A 102 13.63 0.32 7.38
CA GLY A 102 14.11 -0.91 8.04
C GLY A 102 13.55 -1.09 9.45
N LEU A 103 12.32 -0.65 9.69
CA LEU A 103 11.66 -0.68 11.00
C LEU A 103 10.53 -1.71 11.03
N ASP A 104 10.16 -2.13 12.24
CA ASP A 104 8.92 -2.88 12.45
C ASP A 104 7.70 -1.98 12.13
N PRO A 105 6.72 -2.45 11.33
CA PRO A 105 5.59 -1.63 10.91
C PRO A 105 4.68 -1.21 12.07
N VAL A 106 4.55 -2.03 13.12
CA VAL A 106 3.76 -1.67 14.31
C VAL A 106 4.48 -0.57 15.09
N ARG A 107 5.80 -0.68 15.26
CA ARG A 107 6.63 0.35 15.91
C ARG A 107 6.61 1.67 15.14
N LEU A 108 6.71 1.64 13.81
CA LEU A 108 6.62 2.85 12.98
C LEU A 108 5.23 3.50 13.10
N PHE A 109 4.16 2.71 13.10
CA PHE A 109 2.82 3.22 13.33
C PHE A 109 2.69 3.91 14.69
N GLU A 110 3.15 3.28 15.77
CA GLU A 110 3.12 3.87 17.11
C GLU A 110 3.96 5.15 17.20
N LYS A 111 5.11 5.20 16.53
CA LYS A 111 5.92 6.42 16.40
C LYS A 111 5.14 7.53 15.71
N ARG A 112 4.51 7.27 14.54
CA ARG A 112 3.69 8.27 13.83
C ARG A 112 2.46 8.71 14.62
N MET A 113 1.83 7.79 15.36
CA MET A 113 0.70 8.09 16.25
C MET A 113 1.06 9.04 17.41
N ASN A 114 2.32 9.03 17.83
CA ASN A 114 2.83 9.80 18.96
C ASN A 114 3.70 11.00 18.55
N ALA A 115 3.93 11.18 17.24
CA ALA A 115 4.65 12.32 16.72
C ALA A 115 3.92 13.62 17.10
N ARG A 116 4.63 14.53 17.77
CA ARG A 116 4.17 15.90 17.99
C ARG A 116 4.65 16.74 16.80
N ARG A 117 3.76 17.48 16.15
CA ARG A 117 4.17 18.51 15.18
C ARG A 117 4.59 19.77 15.91
N GLU A 118 5.21 20.66 15.13
CA GLU A 118 5.62 21.99 15.55
C GLU A 118 4.47 22.75 16.21
N VAL A 119 4.81 23.61 17.17
CA VAL A 119 3.85 24.44 17.88
C VAL A 119 3.16 25.36 16.87
N GLY A 120 1.84 25.24 16.75
CA GLY A 120 1.04 26.03 15.81
C GLY A 120 0.62 25.31 14.53
N TYR A 121 1.03 24.05 14.31
CA TYR A 121 0.49 23.28 13.19
C TYR A 121 -0.99 22.95 13.40
N GLU A 122 -1.83 23.42 12.47
CA GLU A 122 -3.23 23.05 12.34
C GLU A 122 -3.43 22.29 11.04
N PHE A 123 -4.07 21.12 11.11
CA PHE A 123 -4.38 20.34 9.93
C PHE A 123 -5.68 20.85 9.32
N ASP A 124 -5.62 21.24 8.05
CA ASP A 124 -6.79 21.67 7.30
C ASP A 124 -7.71 20.47 7.02
N LYS A 125 -8.92 20.54 7.59
CA LYS A 125 -9.91 19.47 7.47
C LYS A 125 -10.63 19.48 6.12
N GLU A 126 -10.61 20.59 5.39
CA GLU A 126 -11.25 20.70 4.08
C GLU A 126 -10.58 19.75 3.07
N LYS A 127 -9.27 19.55 3.21
CA LYS A 127 -8.49 18.56 2.45
C LYS A 127 -9.01 17.12 2.58
N LEU A 128 -9.68 16.77 3.69
CA LEU A 128 -10.30 15.45 3.84
C LEU A 128 -11.58 15.28 3.01
N LEU A 129 -12.25 16.37 2.67
CA LEU A 129 -13.43 16.35 1.79
C LEU A 129 -13.02 16.15 0.33
N GLU A 130 -11.90 16.77 -0.06
CA GLU A 130 -11.34 16.70 -1.41
C GLU A 130 -10.60 15.39 -1.66
N TYR A 131 -9.99 14.80 -0.61
CA TYR A 131 -9.23 13.56 -0.74
C TYR A 131 -10.06 12.39 -1.30
N ASN A 132 -9.58 11.81 -2.40
CA ASN A 132 -10.28 10.75 -3.10
C ASN A 132 -9.59 9.38 -2.95
N HIS A 133 -10.17 8.51 -2.11
CA HIS A 133 -9.70 7.13 -1.93
C HIS A 133 -9.69 6.24 -3.18
N MET A 134 -10.39 6.67 -4.23
CA MET A 134 -10.65 5.92 -5.47
C MET A 134 -10.21 6.70 -6.71
N SER A 135 -9.23 7.61 -6.57
CA SER A 135 -8.50 8.15 -7.71
C SER A 135 -7.62 7.03 -8.30
N PHE A 136 -7.81 6.72 -9.58
CA PHE A 136 -7.03 5.70 -10.30
C PHE A 136 -6.39 6.33 -11.52
N GLY A 137 -5.18 5.88 -11.86
CA GLY A 137 -4.55 6.22 -13.12
C GLY A 137 -5.45 5.85 -14.30
N GLY A 138 -5.83 6.85 -15.10
CA GLY A 138 -6.62 6.67 -16.32
C GLY A 138 -5.74 6.28 -17.52
N PRO A 139 -6.36 5.99 -18.67
CA PRO A 139 -5.64 5.93 -19.94
C PRO A 139 -4.85 7.22 -20.19
N PRO A 140 -3.78 7.17 -21.00
CA PRO A 140 -3.05 8.37 -21.39
C PRO A 140 -4.01 9.42 -21.95
N VAL A 141 -3.97 10.63 -21.37
CA VAL A 141 -4.78 11.76 -21.80
C VAL A 141 -4.05 12.47 -22.94
N THR A 142 -4.72 12.66 -24.06
CA THR A 142 -4.24 13.47 -25.18
C THR A 142 -4.85 14.86 -25.09
N VAL A 143 -4.03 15.90 -25.18
CA VAL A 143 -4.48 17.29 -25.24
C VAL A 143 -4.31 17.87 -26.64
N GLU A 144 -5.14 18.83 -27.00
CA GLU A 144 -5.06 19.51 -28.31
C GLU A 144 -4.26 20.81 -28.24
N SER A 145 -4.00 21.33 -27.03
CA SER A 145 -3.29 22.59 -26.82
C SER A 145 -2.38 22.58 -25.59
N ASP A 146 -1.32 23.39 -25.62
CA ASP A 146 -0.41 23.56 -24.49
C ASP A 146 -1.11 24.19 -23.28
N GLU A 147 -2.10 25.05 -23.50
CA GLU A 147 -2.89 25.65 -22.42
C GLU A 147 -3.72 24.60 -21.66
N GLU A 148 -4.29 23.64 -22.38
CA GLU A 148 -5.03 22.52 -21.79
C GLU A 148 -4.08 21.60 -21.01
N ALA A 149 -2.92 21.25 -21.57
CA ALA A 149 -1.89 20.50 -20.85
C ALA A 149 -1.49 21.17 -19.53
N ASN A 150 -1.24 22.48 -19.56
CA ASN A 150 -0.84 23.22 -18.36
C ASN A 150 -1.95 23.22 -17.29
N LYS A 151 -3.22 23.35 -17.67
CA LYS A 151 -4.35 23.27 -16.74
C LYS A 151 -4.47 21.89 -16.11
N LEU A 152 -4.29 20.82 -16.89
CA LEU A 152 -4.31 19.45 -16.37
C LEU A 152 -3.15 19.20 -15.41
N LEU A 153 -1.94 19.65 -15.76
CA LEU A 153 -0.76 19.52 -14.89
C LEU A 153 -0.96 20.25 -13.57
N GLN A 154 -1.50 21.47 -13.61
CA GLN A 154 -1.82 22.23 -12.41
C GLN A 154 -2.81 21.46 -11.52
N HIS A 155 -3.87 20.91 -12.11
CA HIS A 155 -4.86 20.14 -11.36
C HIS A 155 -4.26 18.87 -10.71
N ILE A 156 -3.41 18.15 -11.44
CA ILE A 156 -2.69 16.96 -10.91
C ILE A 156 -1.78 17.35 -9.75
N GLU A 157 -1.09 18.50 -9.85
CA GLU A 157 -0.22 19.00 -8.79
C GLU A 157 -1.02 19.40 -7.53
N GLU A 158 -2.18 20.04 -7.71
CA GLU A 158 -3.12 20.36 -6.63
C GLU A 158 -3.63 19.09 -5.92
N GLU A 159 -4.09 18.10 -6.68
CA GLU A 159 -4.50 16.79 -6.13
C GLU A 159 -3.34 16.11 -5.37
N SER A 160 -2.15 16.10 -5.96
CA SER A 160 -0.95 15.51 -5.35
C SER A 160 -0.56 16.21 -4.05
N ALA A 161 -0.73 17.53 -3.96
CA ALA A 161 -0.47 18.30 -2.76
C ALA A 161 -1.44 17.94 -1.62
N ILE A 162 -2.72 17.79 -1.94
CA ILE A 162 -3.75 17.33 -0.99
C ILE A 162 -3.38 15.92 -0.49
N GLU A 163 -3.02 15.02 -1.40
CA GLU A 163 -2.65 13.65 -1.03
C GLU A 163 -1.43 13.60 -0.12
N ALA A 164 -0.38 14.33 -0.46
CA ALA A 164 0.83 14.41 0.35
C ALA A 164 0.53 14.95 1.76
N GLU A 165 -0.32 15.96 1.87
CA GLU A 165 -0.70 16.52 3.16
C GLU A 165 -1.48 15.54 4.02
N VAL A 166 -2.49 14.88 3.44
CA VAL A 166 -3.32 13.90 4.13
C VAL A 166 -2.49 12.69 4.59
N LEU A 167 -1.63 12.15 3.72
CA LEU A 167 -0.82 10.96 4.03
C LEU A 167 0.34 11.23 5.00
N THR A 168 0.83 12.47 5.07
CA THR A 168 1.89 12.87 6.01
C THR A 168 1.36 13.46 7.31
N ALA A 169 0.06 13.78 7.38
CA ALA A 169 -0.56 14.28 8.60
C ALA A 169 -0.54 13.23 9.72
N PRO A 170 -0.43 13.67 10.99
CA PRO A 170 -0.53 12.76 12.14
C PRO A 170 -1.83 11.93 12.07
N PRO A 171 -1.77 10.60 12.15
CA PRO A 171 -2.96 9.78 11.90
C PRO A 171 -4.11 10.06 12.88
N LYS A 172 -3.83 10.58 14.08
CA LYS A 172 -4.86 11.00 15.06
C LYS A 172 -5.75 12.16 14.56
N LEU A 173 -5.29 12.95 13.60
CA LEU A 173 -6.05 14.08 13.05
C LEU A 173 -6.91 13.65 11.87
N VAL A 174 -6.40 12.72 11.06
CA VAL A 174 -7.04 12.25 9.82
C VAL A 174 -8.03 11.12 10.05
N TYR A 175 -7.69 10.17 10.92
CA TYR A 175 -8.44 8.93 11.09
C TYR A 175 -9.13 8.86 12.45
N ASN A 176 -10.30 8.25 12.47
CA ASN A 176 -11.01 8.02 13.72
C ASN A 176 -10.42 6.84 14.52
N LYS A 177 -10.84 6.72 15.78
CA LYS A 177 -10.29 5.71 16.70
C LYS A 177 -10.53 4.26 16.26
N LEU A 178 -11.65 3.99 15.56
CA LEU A 178 -11.96 2.64 15.07
C LEU A 178 -11.03 2.26 13.93
N ILE A 179 -10.80 3.18 12.99
CA ILE A 179 -9.87 2.97 11.87
C ILE A 179 -8.45 2.78 12.36
N LEU A 180 -7.98 3.60 13.30
CA LEU A 180 -6.65 3.45 13.88
C LEU A 180 -6.46 2.09 14.58
N ARG A 181 -7.49 1.58 15.27
CA ARG A 181 -7.47 0.24 15.86
C ARG A 181 -7.45 -0.85 14.78
N PHE A 182 -8.24 -0.68 13.73
CA PHE A 182 -8.30 -1.63 12.63
C PHE A 182 -6.97 -1.70 11.87
N THR A 183 -6.37 -0.55 11.53
CA THR A 183 -5.01 -0.47 10.96
C THR A 183 -4.01 -1.17 11.86
N LYS A 184 -4.01 -0.93 13.18
CA LYS A 184 -3.10 -1.62 14.10
C LYS A 184 -3.26 -3.15 14.04
N LYS A 185 -4.50 -3.65 13.97
CA LYS A 185 -4.77 -5.09 13.84
C LYS A 185 -4.19 -5.65 12.53
N LEU A 186 -4.35 -4.93 11.42
CA LEU A 186 -3.76 -5.31 10.13
C LEU A 186 -2.23 -5.36 10.19
N LEU A 187 -1.59 -4.34 10.77
CA LEU A 187 -0.13 -4.28 10.88
C LEU A 187 0.45 -5.40 11.76
N ILE A 188 -0.23 -5.74 12.86
CA ILE A 188 0.13 -6.88 13.71
C ILE A 188 0.04 -8.18 12.91
N ALA A 189 -1.06 -8.41 12.19
CA ALA A 189 -1.22 -9.59 11.34
C ALA A 189 -0.10 -9.69 10.28
N VAL A 190 0.26 -8.57 9.66
CA VAL A 190 1.35 -8.50 8.68
C VAL A 190 2.69 -8.85 9.29
N ARG A 191 3.01 -8.29 10.46
CA ARG A 191 4.25 -8.60 11.17
C ARG A 191 4.33 -10.09 11.52
N ASP A 192 3.26 -10.63 12.10
CA ASP A 192 3.24 -12.00 12.62
C ASP A 192 3.32 -13.06 11.50
N ALA A 193 2.79 -12.76 10.32
CA ALA A 193 2.80 -13.65 9.16
C ALA A 193 3.90 -13.33 8.14
N TRP A 194 4.78 -12.36 8.40
CA TRP A 194 5.72 -11.81 7.42
C TRP A 194 6.58 -12.88 6.76
N ASP A 195 7.31 -13.67 7.54
CA ASP A 195 8.26 -14.66 7.04
C ASP A 195 7.57 -15.76 6.22
N ASN A 196 6.38 -16.19 6.64
CA ASN A 196 5.57 -17.15 5.91
C ASN A 196 5.11 -16.56 4.56
N HIS A 197 4.64 -15.32 4.56
CA HIS A 197 4.24 -14.63 3.33
C HIS A 197 5.41 -14.43 2.37
N VAL A 198 6.62 -14.12 2.85
CA VAL A 198 7.80 -14.01 1.97
C VAL A 198 8.02 -15.32 1.19
N GLN A 199 7.87 -16.47 1.84
CA GLN A 199 8.01 -17.77 1.16
C GLN A 199 6.93 -18.00 0.11
N VAL A 200 5.67 -17.68 0.43
CA VAL A 200 4.54 -17.85 -0.49
C VAL A 200 4.65 -16.88 -1.67
N ILE A 201 4.92 -15.60 -1.40
CA ILE A 201 5.12 -14.55 -2.40
C ILE A 201 6.24 -14.96 -3.36
N ASN A 202 7.38 -15.43 -2.85
CA ASN A 202 8.50 -15.89 -3.69
C ASN A 202 8.14 -17.04 -4.65
N LYS A 203 7.09 -17.83 -4.35
CA LYS A 203 6.60 -18.88 -5.26
C LYS A 203 5.69 -18.30 -6.34
N ILE A 204 4.77 -17.40 -5.98
CA ILE A 204 3.66 -16.97 -6.84
C ILE A 204 3.96 -15.72 -7.69
N VAL A 205 4.87 -14.84 -7.27
CA VAL A 205 5.15 -13.61 -8.03
C VAL A 205 5.95 -13.91 -9.30
N PRO A 206 5.83 -13.08 -10.35
CA PRO A 206 6.56 -13.32 -11.58
C PRO A 206 8.08 -13.10 -11.40
N GLN A 207 8.89 -13.76 -12.25
CA GLN A 207 10.34 -13.77 -12.09
C GLN A 207 10.98 -12.38 -12.14
N ASN A 208 10.46 -11.46 -12.96
CA ASN A 208 10.98 -10.10 -13.04
C ASN A 208 10.85 -9.33 -11.71
N TRP A 209 9.82 -9.60 -10.90
CA TRP A 209 9.69 -8.99 -9.56
C TRP A 209 10.68 -9.58 -8.57
N LYS A 210 11.04 -10.86 -8.72
CA LYS A 210 12.07 -11.53 -7.90
C LYS A 210 13.47 -11.01 -8.20
N ASN A 211 13.71 -10.64 -9.45
CA ASN A 211 15.00 -10.09 -9.89
C ASN A 211 15.21 -8.66 -9.35
N GLU A 212 14.13 -7.88 -9.19
CA GLU A 212 14.18 -6.47 -8.75
C GLU A 212 13.19 -6.18 -7.60
N PRO A 213 13.32 -6.84 -6.44
CA PRO A 213 12.36 -6.72 -5.34
C PRO A 213 12.35 -5.31 -4.73
N SER A 214 13.48 -4.60 -4.75
CA SER A 214 13.59 -3.22 -4.29
C SER A 214 12.77 -2.23 -5.12
N GLY A 215 12.55 -2.51 -6.41
CA GLY A 215 11.67 -1.73 -7.29
C GLY A 215 10.19 -2.12 -7.17
N LYS A 216 9.87 -3.06 -6.26
CA LYS A 216 8.54 -3.65 -6.09
C LYS A 216 8.03 -3.64 -4.65
N ILE A 217 8.65 -2.83 -3.78
CA ILE A 217 8.32 -2.78 -2.34
C ILE A 217 6.83 -2.51 -2.13
N LEU A 218 6.23 -1.61 -2.91
CA LEU A 218 4.84 -1.22 -2.73
C LEU A 218 3.86 -2.32 -3.17
N GLU A 219 4.11 -2.95 -4.33
CA GLU A 219 3.32 -4.08 -4.79
C GLU A 219 3.41 -5.27 -3.82
N LEU A 220 4.61 -5.57 -3.31
CA LEU A 220 4.82 -6.61 -2.31
C LEU A 220 4.15 -6.26 -0.97
N SER A 221 4.16 -4.99 -0.57
CA SER A 221 3.46 -4.51 0.64
C SER A 221 1.95 -4.75 0.55
N ILE A 222 1.35 -4.53 -0.63
CA ILE A 222 -0.07 -4.80 -0.88
C ILE A 222 -0.36 -6.31 -0.76
N LEU A 223 0.50 -7.17 -1.32
CA LEU A 223 0.35 -8.64 -1.19
C LEU A 223 0.42 -9.08 0.28
N HIS A 224 1.42 -8.62 1.03
CA HIS A 224 1.55 -8.92 2.46
C HIS A 224 0.31 -8.50 3.24
N LEU A 225 -0.20 -7.29 2.99
CA LEU A 225 -1.41 -6.80 3.66
C LEU A 225 -2.62 -7.67 3.34
N ALA A 226 -2.87 -7.96 2.06
CA ALA A 226 -4.02 -8.73 1.62
C ALA A 226 -4.01 -10.16 2.16
N MET A 227 -2.87 -10.86 2.08
CA MET A 227 -2.73 -12.22 2.63
C MET A 227 -2.96 -12.25 4.14
N SER A 228 -2.43 -11.25 4.86
CA SER A 228 -2.62 -11.13 6.32
C SER A 228 -4.06 -10.84 6.71
N GLU A 229 -4.74 -9.99 5.94
CA GLU A 229 -6.16 -9.72 6.13
C GLU A 229 -7.01 -10.98 5.91
N MET A 230 -6.73 -11.79 4.89
CA MET A 230 -7.42 -13.07 4.66
C MET A 230 -7.20 -14.07 5.80
N ALA A 231 -5.99 -14.10 6.40
CA ALA A 231 -5.66 -15.05 7.45
C ALA A 231 -6.27 -14.70 8.82
N VAL A 232 -6.41 -13.41 9.13
CA VAL A 232 -6.76 -12.93 10.49
C VAL A 232 -8.17 -12.35 10.59
N LEU A 233 -8.81 -12.06 9.45
CA LEU A 233 -10.15 -11.48 9.41
C LEU A 233 -11.10 -12.42 8.68
N GLU A 234 -12.32 -12.55 9.22
CA GLU A 234 -13.44 -13.29 8.59
C GLU A 234 -13.99 -12.55 7.34
N ALA A 235 -13.16 -11.72 6.70
CA ALA A 235 -13.52 -11.03 5.48
C ALA A 235 -13.54 -12.01 4.31
N ARG A 236 -14.58 -11.94 3.48
CA ARG A 236 -14.64 -12.76 2.25
C ARG A 236 -13.40 -12.47 1.40
N HIS A 237 -12.66 -13.51 1.00
CA HIS A 237 -11.41 -13.36 0.23
C HIS A 237 -11.58 -12.47 -1.01
N GLN A 238 -12.72 -12.57 -1.71
CA GLN A 238 -13.02 -11.73 -2.88
C GLN A 238 -13.04 -10.23 -2.57
N ILE A 239 -13.51 -9.82 -1.39
CA ILE A 239 -13.50 -8.41 -0.98
C ILE A 239 -12.05 -7.94 -0.81
N VAL A 240 -11.23 -8.75 -0.13
CA VAL A 240 -9.83 -8.43 0.12
C VAL A 240 -9.03 -8.34 -1.18
N ILE A 241 -9.30 -9.25 -2.13
CA ILE A 241 -8.70 -9.21 -3.48
C ILE A 241 -9.07 -7.91 -4.19
N ASN A 242 -10.36 -7.54 -4.23
CA ASN A 242 -10.80 -6.33 -4.91
C ASN A 242 -10.15 -5.07 -4.30
N GLU A 243 -10.10 -5.00 -2.96
CA GLU A 243 -9.47 -3.89 -2.25
C GLU A 243 -7.97 -3.79 -2.55
N ALA A 244 -7.26 -4.93 -2.59
CA ALA A 244 -5.85 -4.98 -2.96
C ALA A 244 -5.61 -4.53 -4.40
N VAL A 245 -6.48 -4.94 -5.34
CA VAL A 245 -6.43 -4.49 -6.73
C VAL A 245 -6.67 -2.99 -6.85
N ASP A 246 -7.62 -2.46 -6.11
CA ASP A 246 -7.90 -1.03 -6.11
C ASP A 246 -6.79 -0.23 -5.39
N LEU A 247 -6.09 -0.80 -4.40
CA LEU A 247 -4.87 -0.17 -3.87
C LEU A 247 -3.77 -0.13 -4.94
N ALA A 248 -3.62 -1.21 -5.70
CA ALA A 248 -2.64 -1.29 -6.77
C ALA A 248 -2.93 -0.32 -7.91
N LYS A 249 -4.19 -0.13 -8.30
CA LYS A 249 -4.56 0.89 -9.32
C LYS A 249 -4.27 2.32 -8.87
N ARG A 250 -4.31 2.53 -7.56
CA ARG A 250 -4.11 3.85 -6.96
C ARG A 250 -2.63 4.19 -6.81
N PHE A 251 -1.83 3.25 -6.34
CA PHE A 251 -0.45 3.52 -5.92
C PHE A 251 0.62 2.86 -6.80
N CYS A 252 0.24 1.99 -7.72
CA CYS A 252 1.17 1.26 -8.56
C CYS A 252 0.83 1.45 -10.03
N ASP A 253 1.82 1.17 -10.88
CA ASP A 253 1.70 1.40 -12.32
C ASP A 253 1.66 0.11 -13.14
N GLY A 254 1.28 0.29 -14.41
CA GLY A 254 1.38 -0.74 -15.44
C GLY A 254 0.58 -2.00 -15.11
N ALA A 255 1.25 -3.15 -15.13
CA ALA A 255 0.60 -4.45 -14.96
C ALA A 255 0.34 -4.85 -13.49
N ALA A 256 0.72 -4.02 -12.51
CA ALA A 256 0.66 -4.37 -11.09
C ALA A 256 -0.75 -4.81 -10.62
N PRO A 257 -1.86 -4.11 -10.94
CA PRO A 257 -3.20 -4.53 -10.51
C PRO A 257 -3.57 -5.93 -11.00
N ARG A 258 -3.22 -6.25 -12.25
CA ARG A 258 -3.48 -7.57 -12.86
C ARG A 258 -2.64 -8.65 -12.21
N ILE A 259 -1.35 -8.38 -11.97
CA ILE A 259 -0.42 -9.34 -11.35
C ILE A 259 -0.84 -9.64 -9.90
N ILE A 260 -1.18 -8.61 -9.12
CA ILE A 260 -1.63 -8.76 -7.73
C ILE A 260 -2.90 -9.61 -7.66
N ASN A 261 -3.89 -9.34 -8.52
CA ASN A 261 -5.10 -10.17 -8.63
C ASN A 261 -4.76 -11.66 -8.90
N GLY A 262 -3.85 -11.92 -9.85
CA GLY A 262 -3.42 -13.28 -10.20
C GLY A 262 -2.71 -14.01 -9.06
N CYS A 263 -1.84 -13.29 -8.34
CA CYS A 263 -1.12 -13.82 -7.17
C CYS A 263 -2.10 -14.19 -6.06
N LEU A 264 -2.99 -13.29 -5.68
CA LEU A 264 -3.94 -13.53 -4.59
C LEU A 264 -4.95 -14.63 -4.91
N ARG A 265 -5.39 -14.76 -6.17
CA ARG A 265 -6.24 -15.90 -6.59
C ARG A 265 -5.52 -17.23 -6.48
N THR A 266 -4.23 -17.27 -6.83
CA THR A 266 -3.40 -18.47 -6.66
C THR A 266 -3.26 -18.83 -5.19
N PHE A 267 -2.95 -17.84 -4.34
CA PHE A 267 -2.86 -18.03 -2.89
C PHE A 267 -4.14 -18.60 -2.28
N VAL A 268 -5.31 -18.03 -2.60
CA VAL A 268 -6.60 -18.52 -2.09
C VAL A 268 -6.87 -19.96 -2.51
N ARG A 269 -6.57 -20.32 -3.76
CA ARG A 269 -6.73 -21.70 -4.25
C ARG A 269 -5.86 -22.68 -3.47
N GLU A 270 -4.63 -22.30 -3.13
CA GLU A 270 -3.73 -23.13 -2.32
C GLU A 270 -4.26 -23.33 -0.90
N LEU A 271 -4.77 -22.27 -0.26
CA LEU A 271 -5.41 -22.37 1.06
C LEU A 271 -6.63 -23.32 1.06
N GLU A 272 -7.46 -23.26 0.02
CA GLU A 272 -8.63 -24.13 -0.13
C GLU A 272 -8.23 -25.61 -0.32
N LEU A 273 -7.15 -25.87 -1.06
CA LEU A 273 -6.60 -27.22 -1.24
C LEU A 273 -6.01 -27.78 0.06
N GLU A 274 -5.24 -26.98 0.79
CA GLU A 274 -4.68 -27.37 2.09
C GLU A 274 -5.78 -27.66 3.12
N ALA A 275 -6.83 -26.82 3.15
CA ALA A 275 -7.98 -27.05 4.02
C ALA A 275 -8.73 -28.34 3.68
N SER A 276 -8.83 -28.69 2.40
CA SER A 276 -9.47 -29.92 1.93
C SER A 276 -8.64 -31.16 2.28
N ASN A 277 -7.31 -31.10 2.14
CA ASN A 277 -6.41 -32.20 2.47
C ASN A 277 -6.30 -32.48 3.98
N ASN A 278 -6.46 -31.46 4.82
CA ASN A 278 -6.44 -31.60 6.28
C ASN A 278 -7.75 -32.11 6.89
N GLN A 279 -8.80 -32.29 6.07
CA GLN A 279 -10.09 -32.87 6.48
C GLN A 279 -10.23 -34.37 6.13
N VAL A 280 -9.19 -34.96 5.50
CA VAL A 280 -9.07 -36.39 5.20
C VAL A 280 -8.14 -37.05 6.21
#